data_AF-A0A1R1YU04-F1
#
_entry.id   AF-A0A1R1YU04-F1
#
_cell.length_a   1.000
_cell.length_b   1.000
_cell.length_c   1.000
_cell.angle_alpha   90.00
_cell.angle_beta   90.00
_cell.angle_gamma   90.00
#
_symmetry.space_group_name_H-M   'P 1'
#
loop_
_entity.id
_entity.type
_entity.pdbx_description
1 polymer ?
#
loop_
_entity_poly.entity_id
_entity_poly.type
_entity_poly.pdbx_seq_one_letter_code
_entity_poly.pdbx_strand_id
1 'polypeptide(L)' 'MCDSGGIPDGEYYGCSICDIEFRRTPFTFIDHVVDFHPSMDVCPYDSCQMRFPTVTQMAQHVLIDHYGYL' A
#
# COMPACT_ATOMS: atom_id res chain seq x y z
N MET A 1 11.99 22.77 -22.67
CA MET A 1 10.65 23.01 -22.10
C MET A 1 10.01 21.65 -21.88
N CYS A 2 10.34 21.00 -20.77
CA CYS A 2 9.61 19.84 -20.27
C CYS A 2 9.18 20.23 -18.87
N ASP A 3 7.90 20.60 -18.76
CA ASP A 3 7.22 20.93 -17.52
C ASP A 3 6.95 19.60 -16.80
N SER A 4 7.99 19.06 -16.17
CA SER A 4 7.82 18.00 -15.19
C SER A 4 7.26 18.66 -13.95
N GLY A 5 5.93 18.75 -13.88
CA GLY A 5 5.21 19.02 -12.63
C GLY A 5 5.62 17.96 -11.61
N GLY A 6 6.72 18.21 -10.92
CA GLY A 6 7.22 17.39 -9.82
C GLY A 6 6.22 17.49 -8.70
N ILE A 7 5.36 16.48 -8.57
CA ILE A 7 4.52 16.32 -7.40
C ILE A 7 5.46 16.04 -6.22
N PRO A 8 5.33 16.73 -5.07
CA PRO A 8 6.28 16.61 -3.99
C PRO A 8 6.44 15.15 -3.53
N ASP A 9 7.71 14.74 -3.51
CA ASP A 9 8.26 13.50 -2.99
C ASP A 9 7.83 13.34 -1.51
N GLY A 10 6.69 12.69 -1.27
CA GLY A 10 6.11 12.58 0.08
C GLY A 10 4.63 12.21 0.16
N GLU A 11 3.88 12.29 -0.94
CA GLU A 11 2.42 12.08 -0.94
C GLU A 11 1.94 10.79 -1.63
N TYR A 12 2.76 9.73 -1.67
CA TYR A 12 2.37 8.47 -2.30
C TYR A 12 2.57 7.25 -1.39
N TYR A 13 1.72 6.25 -1.58
CA TYR A 13 1.94 4.86 -1.13
C TYR A 13 2.26 4.02 -2.37
N GLY A 14 3.28 3.18 -2.29
CA GLY A 14 3.57 2.16 -3.30
C GLY A 14 2.91 0.84 -2.92
N CYS A 15 2.52 0.02 -3.89
CA CYS A 15 2.16 -1.36 -3.62
C CYS A 15 3.43 -2.22 -3.58
N SER A 16 3.83 -2.76 -2.43
CA SER A 16 4.96 -3.69 -2.37
C SER A 16 4.72 -5.04 -3.09
N ILE A 17 3.51 -5.26 -3.64
CA ILE A 17 3.12 -6.47 -4.39
C ILE A 17 3.28 -6.27 -5.91
N CYS A 18 2.99 -5.08 -6.43
CA CYS A 18 2.97 -4.81 -7.88
C CYS A 18 3.59 -3.45 -8.29
N ASP A 19 4.28 -2.77 -7.37
CA ASP A 19 4.99 -1.50 -7.57
C ASP A 19 4.14 -0.34 -8.13
N ILE A 20 2.81 -0.42 -7.99
CA ILE A 20 1.90 0.66 -8.37
C ILE A 20 1.93 1.74 -7.29
N GLU A 21 2.08 3.00 -7.69
CA GLU A 21 2.02 4.15 -6.80
C GLU A 21 0.65 4.81 -6.87
N PHE A 22 0.06 5.07 -5.70
CA PHE A 22 -1.18 5.82 -5.55
C PHE A 22 -0.96 6.98 -4.59
N ARG A 23 -1.76 8.04 -4.73
CA ARG A 23 -1.76 9.14 -3.76
C ARG A 23 -1.98 8.57 -2.35
N ARG A 24 -1.37 9.21 -1.35
CA ARG A 24 -1.31 8.81 0.06
C ARG A 24 -2.68 8.92 0.74
N THR A 25 -3.64 8.17 0.24
CA THR A 25 -4.99 8.02 0.77
C THR A 25 -5.16 6.58 1.22
N PRO A 26 -5.45 6.32 2.50
CA PRO A 26 -5.50 4.95 3.03
C PRO A 26 -6.56 4.09 2.33
N PHE A 27 -7.70 4.69 2.00
CA PHE A 27 -8.81 3.99 1.33
C PHE A 27 -8.40 3.46 -0.04
N THR A 28 -7.67 4.24 -0.85
CA THR A 28 -7.26 3.82 -2.20
C THR A 28 -6.24 2.69 -2.16
N PHE A 29 -5.34 2.69 -1.17
CA PHE A 29 -4.40 1.59 -0.98
C PHE A 29 -5.16 0.29 -0.62
N ILE A 30 -6.06 0.36 0.35
CA ILE A 30 -6.83 -0.81 0.82
C ILE A 30 -7.67 -1.37 -0.33
N ASP A 31 -8.45 -0.54 -1.02
CA ASP A 31 -9.30 -0.98 -2.13
C ASP A 31 -8.47 -1.60 -3.24
N HIS A 32 -7.33 -1.00 -3.60
CA HIS A 32 -6.42 -1.58 -4.59
C HIS A 32 -5.95 -2.99 -4.18
N VAL A 33 -5.49 -3.17 -2.94
CA VAL A 33 -5.01 -4.48 -2.47
C VAL A 33 -6.16 -5.48 -2.42
N VAL A 34 -7.36 -5.08 -2.02
CA VAL A 34 -8.54 -5.96 -1.99
C VAL A 34 -8.97 -6.38 -3.40
N ASP A 35 -9.00 -5.47 -4.36
CA ASP A 35 -9.50 -5.73 -5.71
C ASP A 35 -8.47 -6.47 -6.60
N PHE A 36 -7.21 -6.06 -6.52
CA PHE A 36 -6.14 -6.58 -7.40
C PHE A 36 -5.31 -7.69 -6.75
N HIS A 37 -5.31 -7.76 -5.41
CA HIS A 37 -4.58 -8.76 -4.64
C HIS A 37 -5.48 -9.52 -3.63
N PRO A 38 -6.65 -10.05 -4.05
CA PRO A 38 -7.63 -10.66 -3.15
C PRO A 38 -7.16 -11.95 -2.47
N SER A 39 -6.07 -12.55 -2.95
CA SER A 39 -5.44 -13.73 -2.34
C SER A 39 -4.23 -13.40 -1.46
N MET A 40 -3.85 -12.13 -1.36
CA MET A 40 -2.71 -11.70 -0.54
C MET A 40 -3.20 -11.43 0.88
N ASP A 41 -3.36 -12.50 1.66
CA ASP A 41 -3.69 -12.42 3.08
C ASP A 41 -2.44 -12.42 3.98
N VAL A 42 -1.25 -12.41 3.37
CA VAL A 42 0.05 -12.35 4.03
C VAL A 42 0.71 -11.01 3.72
N CYS A 43 1.31 -10.40 4.73
CA CYS A 43 2.08 -9.16 4.59
C CYS A 43 3.25 -9.38 3.60
N PRO A 44 3.38 -8.55 2.55
CA PRO A 44 4.40 -8.75 1.51
C PRO A 44 5.81 -8.36 1.95
N TYR A 45 5.97 -7.70 3.09
CA TYR A 45 7.29 -7.33 3.62
C TYR A 45 7.99 -8.56 4.20
N ASP A 46 9.17 -8.89 3.68
CA ASP A 46 9.98 -10.03 4.12
C ASP A 46 10.31 -9.99 5.62
N SER A 47 10.42 -8.80 6.21
CA SER A 47 10.68 -8.63 7.64
C SER A 47 9.46 -8.88 8.53
N CYS A 48 8.25 -8.96 7.97
CA CYS A 48 7.00 -9.12 8.70
C CYS A 48 6.35 -10.48 8.42
N GLN A 49 6.03 -10.77 7.15
CA GLN A 49 5.36 -12.00 6.68
C GLN A 49 4.16 -12.48 7.54
N MET A 50 3.50 -11.56 8.25
CA MET A 50 2.34 -11.89 9.08
C MET A 50 1.14 -12.29 8.22
N ARG A 51 0.40 -13.32 8.64
CA ARG A 51 -0.86 -13.74 8.00
C ARG A 51 -2.06 -13.16 8.74
N PHE A 52 -3.01 -12.65 7.98
CA PHE A 52 -4.25 -12.06 8.46
C PHE A 52 -5.45 -12.87 7.95
N PRO A 53 -6.59 -12.87 8.65
CA PRO A 53 -7.76 -13.62 8.21
C PRO A 53 -8.47 -12.95 7.02
N THR A 54 -8.20 -11.67 6.73
CA THR A 54 -8.72 -10.97 5.56
C THR A 54 -7.66 -10.06 4.94
N VAL A 55 -7.74 -9.86 3.62
CA VAL A 55 -6.86 -8.95 2.86
C VAL A 55 -6.99 -7.51 3.35
N THR A 56 -8.21 -7.08 3.71
CA THR A 56 -8.44 -5.74 4.27
C THR A 56 -7.62 -5.52 5.55
N GLN A 57 -7.56 -6.51 6.45
CA GLN A 57 -6.78 -6.40 7.68
C GLN A 57 -5.28 -6.40 7.42
N MET A 58 -4.81 -7.21 6.46
CA MET A 58 -3.43 -7.15 5.99
C MET A 58 -3.08 -5.76 5.45
N ALA A 59 -3.93 -5.19 4.58
CA ALA A 59 -3.71 -3.88 3.98
C ALA A 59 -3.71 -2.75 5.03
N GLN A 60 -4.60 -2.82 6.02
CA GLN A 60 -4.61 -1.89 7.15
C GLN A 60 -3.33 -1.99 7.99
N HIS A 61 -2.86 -3.20 8.29
CA HIS A 61 -1.59 -3.42 8.96
C HIS A 61 -0.44 -2.78 8.19
N VAL A 62 -0.38 -2.96 6.87
CA VAL A 62 0.66 -2.34 6.04
C VAL A 62 0.63 -0.81 6.12
N LEU A 63 -0.55 -0.19 6.08
CA LEU A 63 -0.69 1.26 6.22
C LEU A 63 -0.20 1.79 7.58
N ILE A 64 -0.51 1.08 8.66
CA ILE A 64 -0.22 1.55 10.01
C ILE A 64 1.23 1.24 10.39
N ASP A 65 1.66 -0.01 10.26
CA ASP A 65 2.95 -0.50 10.75
C ASP A 65 4.11 -0.21 9.77
N HIS A 66 3.87 -0.23 8.45
CA HIS A 66 4.93 -0.03 7.46
C HIS A 66 4.97 1.38 6.89
N TYR A 67 3.81 2.01 6.70
CA TYR A 67 3.73 3.36 6.18
C TYR A 67 3.57 4.45 7.25
N GLY A 68 3.34 4.07 8.52
CA GLY A 68 3.26 5.01 9.63
C GLY A 68 2.09 5.98 9.51
N TYR A 69 0.93 5.51 9.02
CA TYR A 69 -0.29 6.33 8.99
C TYR A 69 -0.87 6.49 10.41
N LEU A 70 -0.33 7.44 11.19
CA LEU A 70 -0.81 7.95 12.48
C LEU A 70 -0.26 9.35 12.79
#